data_AF-A0A066UH96-F1
#
_entry.id   AF-A0A066UH96-F1
#
_cell.length_a   1.000
_cell.length_b   1.000
_cell.length_c   1.000
_cell.angle_alpha   90.00
_cell.angle_beta   90.00
_cell.angle_gamma   90.00
#
_symmetry.space_group_name_H-M   'P 1'
#
loop_
_entity.id
_entity.type
_entity.pdbx_description
1 polymer ?
#
loop_
_entity_poly.entity_id
_entity_poly.type
_entity_poly.pdbx_seq_one_letter_code
_entity_poly.pdbx_strand_id
1 'polypeptide(L)'
;MAIKTSDLNAKLFGKANKRRVATPQEAQTAAKEQAQVIELAVAGEQMVSFELVRIPADQVATQTVVFEENAREQSFLNEHALSDVLTTLKERGQQYPAVGRKNKDGKIEVLDGSRRRMSCILADKEFLIYVAENINGEHAKFLSDVANAHKPLSLYEKGKEMQAKLDKGEAEDQKALAKMFQCSEALVSGALKAASLPLELLQAYPNVSDLGRPTIVKLHKQFGALNEEQQQSLLTKCDATDGFVWQRSDAQGVTRLTKDVTETLENWISELAPAPAKKTTPKVELVKGRASYSRKGANLALNLKKVDDATMEEILAFVQSKLN
;
A
#
# COMPACT_ATOMS: atom_id res chain seq x y z
N MET A 1 17.14 11.40 1.01
CA MET A 1 17.24 11.96 -0.36
C MET A 1 16.65 10.95 -1.33
N ALA A 2 15.57 11.31 -2.03
CA ALA A 2 14.89 10.42 -2.96
C ALA A 2 15.74 10.21 -4.22
N ILE A 3 16.18 8.97 -4.44
CA ILE A 3 16.95 8.56 -5.60
C ILE A 3 15.98 8.54 -6.79
N LYS A 4 16.23 9.36 -7.81
CA LYS A 4 15.42 9.41 -9.03
C LYS A 4 15.63 8.15 -9.86
N THR A 5 14.66 7.80 -10.70
CA THR A 5 14.69 6.68 -11.65
C THR A 5 15.99 6.58 -12.48
N SER A 6 16.62 7.73 -12.74
CA SER A 6 17.90 7.84 -13.46
C SER A 6 19.08 7.27 -12.68
N ASP A 7 19.02 7.29 -11.36
CA ASP A 7 20.16 7.05 -10.48
C ASP A 7 20.24 5.58 -10.02
N LEU A 8 19.13 4.84 -10.15
CA LEU A 8 19.06 3.39 -9.87
C LEU A 8 19.64 2.57 -11.03
N ASN A 9 19.33 2.99 -12.26
CA ASN A 9 20.08 2.57 -13.45
C ASN A 9 21.55 2.99 -13.35
N ALA A 10 21.94 3.82 -12.37
CA ALA A 10 23.31 4.25 -12.17
C ALA A 10 24.16 3.53 -11.14
N LYS A 11 23.56 2.68 -10.31
CA LYS A 11 24.29 1.97 -9.26
C LYS A 11 24.53 0.48 -9.56
N LEU A 12 23.93 -0.04 -10.63
CA LEU A 12 24.05 -1.46 -11.07
C LEU A 12 25.23 -1.74 -12.02
N PHE A 13 26.08 -0.74 -12.32
CA PHE A 13 27.08 -0.84 -13.41
C PHE A 13 28.48 -0.51 -12.91
N GLY A 14 29.22 -1.55 -12.53
CA GLY A 14 30.63 -1.51 -12.15
C GLY A 14 31.53 -2.13 -13.22
N LYS A 15 32.71 -1.52 -13.40
CA LYS A 15 33.67 -1.67 -14.53
C LYS A 15 34.21 -3.08 -14.77
N ALA A 16 34.38 -3.43 -16.05
CA ALA A 16 35.64 -3.84 -16.74
C ALA A 16 35.26 -4.21 -18.19
N ASN A 17 36.16 -4.64 -19.07
CA ASN A 17 36.10 -4.52 -20.56
C ASN A 17 35.74 -5.73 -21.45
N LYS A 18 34.93 -5.46 -22.51
CA LYS A 18 35.01 -5.82 -23.96
C LYS A 18 33.63 -6.06 -24.60
N ARG A 19 33.17 -5.07 -25.40
CA ARG A 19 31.79 -4.80 -25.92
C ARG A 19 30.73 -4.59 -24.83
N ARG A 20 31.19 -3.97 -23.74
CA ARG A 20 30.48 -3.81 -22.48
C ARG A 20 29.93 -2.41 -22.36
N VAL A 21 28.67 -2.37 -21.99
CA VAL A 21 28.02 -1.22 -21.41
C VAL A 21 28.74 -0.90 -20.09
N ALA A 22 29.65 0.06 -20.11
CA ALA A 22 30.58 0.36 -19.02
C ALA A 22 30.02 1.37 -18.02
N THR A 23 28.88 1.99 -18.35
CA THR A 23 28.25 2.99 -17.50
C THR A 23 26.75 2.74 -17.34
N PRO A 24 26.20 3.18 -16.21
CA PRO A 24 24.77 3.41 -16.02
C PRO A 24 23.94 3.88 -17.23
N GLN A 25 24.48 4.89 -17.91
CA GLN A 25 23.84 5.59 -18.99
C GLN A 25 23.88 4.77 -20.28
N GLU A 26 24.96 4.05 -20.52
CA GLU A 26 25.05 3.11 -21.64
C GLU A 26 24.05 1.96 -21.45
N ALA A 27 23.78 1.54 -20.22
CA ALA A 27 22.86 0.44 -19.96
C ALA A 27 21.41 0.85 -20.11
N GLN A 28 21.13 2.06 -19.66
CA GLN A 28 19.86 2.69 -19.91
C GLN A 28 19.63 2.92 -21.41
N THR A 29 20.69 3.28 -22.14
CA THR A 29 20.66 3.40 -23.62
C THR A 29 20.43 2.03 -24.26
N ALA A 30 21.16 0.99 -23.86
CA ALA A 30 21.00 -0.37 -24.36
C ALA A 30 19.62 -0.96 -24.05
N ALA A 31 19.08 -0.70 -22.86
CA ALA A 31 17.72 -1.09 -22.50
C ALA A 31 16.67 -0.35 -23.36
N LYS A 32 16.90 0.93 -23.66
CA LYS A 32 16.05 1.73 -24.55
C LYS A 32 16.15 1.30 -26.02
N GLU A 33 17.34 0.90 -26.45
CA GLU A 33 17.62 0.36 -27.79
C GLU A 33 17.27 -1.13 -27.92
N GLN A 34 16.81 -1.77 -26.82
CA GLN A 34 16.46 -3.19 -26.76
C GLN A 34 17.61 -4.09 -27.26
N ALA A 35 18.83 -3.81 -26.76
CA ALA A 35 20.01 -4.61 -27.04
C ALA A 35 19.77 -6.09 -26.72
N GLN A 36 20.34 -6.99 -27.54
CA GLN A 36 20.10 -8.42 -27.37
C GLN A 36 20.62 -8.96 -26.03
N VAL A 37 21.70 -8.39 -25.51
CA VAL A 37 22.34 -8.80 -24.26
C VAL A 37 22.76 -7.58 -23.44
N ILE A 38 22.57 -7.63 -22.13
CA ILE A 38 23.10 -6.66 -21.17
C ILE A 38 23.87 -7.37 -20.07
N GLU A 39 24.85 -6.70 -19.47
CA GLU A 39 25.53 -7.17 -18.26
C GLU A 39 25.17 -6.27 -17.09
N LEU A 40 24.76 -6.86 -15.97
CA LEU A 40 24.42 -6.15 -14.73
C LEU A 40 25.30 -6.64 -13.59
N ALA A 41 25.87 -5.73 -12.80
CA ALA A 41 26.49 -6.08 -11.53
C ALA A 41 25.38 -6.31 -10.50
N VAL A 42 25.26 -7.55 -10.03
CA VAL A 42 24.24 -7.90 -9.02
C VAL A 42 24.89 -7.90 -7.64
N ALA A 43 24.27 -7.21 -6.68
CA ALA A 43 24.74 -7.07 -5.29
C ALA A 43 26.18 -6.54 -5.13
N GLY A 44 26.76 -5.90 -6.16
CA GLY A 44 28.12 -5.33 -6.09
C GLY A 44 29.25 -6.33 -6.29
N GLU A 45 28.94 -7.59 -6.63
CA GLU A 45 29.94 -8.67 -6.67
C GLU A 45 30.26 -9.13 -8.10
N GLN A 46 29.26 -9.67 -8.83
CA GLN A 46 29.49 -10.35 -10.10
C GLN A 46 28.66 -9.74 -11.24
N MET A 47 29.31 -9.54 -12.39
CA MET A 47 28.63 -9.18 -13.64
C MET A 47 27.89 -10.42 -14.17
N VAL A 48 26.57 -10.30 -14.27
CA VAL A 48 25.70 -11.34 -14.80
C VAL A 48 25.20 -10.89 -16.18
N SER A 49 25.29 -11.78 -17.16
CA SER A 49 24.78 -11.54 -18.50
C SER A 49 23.30 -11.89 -18.56
N PHE A 50 22.50 -11.00 -19.14
CA PHE A 50 21.08 -11.19 -19.36
C PHE A 50 20.77 -11.07 -20.85
N GLU A 51 19.93 -11.98 -21.34
CA GLU A 51 19.48 -12.01 -22.73
C GLU A 51 18.08 -11.44 -22.84
N LEU A 52 17.84 -10.62 -23.86
CA LEU A 52 16.50 -10.09 -24.12
C LEU A 52 15.61 -11.20 -24.70
N VAL A 53 14.55 -11.50 -23.97
CA VAL A 53 13.48 -12.41 -24.38
C VAL A 53 12.21 -11.60 -24.66
N ARG A 54 11.56 -11.90 -25.78
CA ARG A 54 10.24 -11.35 -26.14
C ARG A 54 9.20 -12.43 -25.93
N ILE A 55 8.23 -12.15 -25.07
CA ILE A 55 7.16 -13.10 -24.76
C ILE A 55 5.87 -12.59 -25.42
N PRO A 56 5.24 -13.40 -26.29
CA PRO A 56 3.94 -13.08 -26.88
C PRO A 56 2.87 -12.79 -25.83
N ALA A 57 1.92 -11.90 -26.13
CA ALA A 57 0.92 -11.41 -25.18
C ALA A 57 0.11 -12.54 -24.52
N ASP A 58 -0.30 -13.52 -25.30
CA ASP A 58 -1.04 -14.72 -24.89
C ASP A 58 -0.23 -15.68 -24.01
N GLN A 59 1.09 -15.53 -23.99
CA GLN A 59 2.02 -16.40 -23.26
C GLN A 59 2.62 -15.74 -22.01
N VAL A 60 2.40 -14.43 -21.81
CA VAL A 60 2.97 -13.71 -20.66
C VAL A 60 2.51 -14.34 -19.34
N ALA A 61 1.21 -14.61 -19.20
CA ALA A 61 0.66 -15.16 -17.97
C ALA A 61 1.16 -16.60 -17.66
N THR A 62 1.42 -17.41 -18.69
CA THR A 62 1.76 -18.84 -18.54
C THR A 62 3.26 -19.08 -18.43
N GLN A 63 4.08 -18.33 -19.18
CA GLN A 63 5.54 -18.47 -19.21
C GLN A 63 6.26 -17.67 -18.13
N THR A 64 5.61 -16.68 -17.52
CA THR A 64 6.22 -15.87 -16.49
C THR A 64 5.53 -16.00 -15.14
N VAL A 65 6.32 -15.93 -14.08
CA VAL A 65 5.84 -15.87 -12.69
C VAL A 65 6.54 -14.71 -11.99
N VAL A 66 5.90 -14.08 -11.02
CA VAL A 66 6.56 -13.05 -10.21
C VAL A 66 7.36 -13.75 -9.11
N PHE A 67 8.55 -13.25 -8.81
CA PHE A 67 9.38 -13.76 -7.74
C PHE A 67 8.60 -13.87 -6.42
N GLU A 68 8.69 -15.04 -5.78
CA GLU A 68 7.89 -15.38 -4.60
C GLU A 68 8.10 -14.40 -3.43
N GLU A 69 9.33 -13.93 -3.22
CA GLU A 69 9.62 -12.95 -2.15
C GLU A 69 9.48 -11.49 -2.62
N ASN A 70 8.83 -11.24 -3.75
CA ASN A 70 8.50 -9.87 -4.14
C ASN A 70 7.48 -9.29 -3.15
N ALA A 71 7.83 -8.18 -2.51
CA ALA A 71 6.98 -7.55 -1.50
C ALA A 71 5.67 -6.93 -2.04
N ARG A 72 5.51 -6.85 -3.37
CA ARG A 72 4.32 -6.27 -4.01
C ARG A 72 3.20 -7.31 -4.15
N GLU A 73 2.04 -6.97 -3.63
CA GLU A 73 0.83 -7.78 -3.70
C GLU A 73 0.26 -7.76 -5.12
N GLN A 74 0.32 -8.90 -5.82
CA GLN A 74 -0.06 -8.98 -7.23
C GLN A 74 -1.56 -8.82 -7.45
N SER A 75 -2.37 -9.18 -6.46
CA SER A 75 -3.83 -9.07 -6.51
C SER A 75 -4.36 -7.62 -6.47
N PHE A 76 -3.51 -6.64 -6.12
CA PHE A 76 -3.85 -5.21 -6.19
C PHE A 76 -3.55 -4.57 -7.55
N LEU A 77 -2.92 -5.30 -8.47
CA LEU A 77 -2.50 -4.76 -9.76
C LEU A 77 -3.65 -4.81 -10.78
N ASN A 78 -4.46 -3.75 -10.81
CA ASN A 78 -5.55 -3.53 -11.74
C ASN A 78 -5.31 -2.28 -12.62
N GLU A 79 -6.27 -1.94 -13.47
CA GLU A 79 -6.18 -0.81 -14.41
C GLU A 79 -5.97 0.55 -13.74
N HIS A 80 -6.53 0.76 -12.53
CA HIS A 80 -6.36 1.99 -11.78
C HIS A 80 -5.01 2.06 -11.09
N ALA A 81 -4.60 0.99 -10.39
CA ALA A 81 -3.31 0.90 -9.70
C ALA A 81 -2.09 0.97 -10.65
N LEU A 82 -2.30 0.59 -11.92
CA LEU A 82 -1.31 0.60 -12.98
C LEU A 82 -1.48 1.75 -13.97
N SER A 83 -2.40 2.69 -13.75
CA SER A 83 -2.71 3.78 -14.70
C SER A 83 -1.50 4.59 -15.16
N ASP A 84 -0.48 4.74 -14.30
CA ASP A 84 0.77 5.43 -14.58
C ASP A 84 1.66 4.74 -15.64
N VAL A 85 1.59 3.41 -15.74
CA VAL A 85 2.36 2.62 -16.71
C VAL A 85 1.47 2.10 -17.84
N LEU A 86 0.26 1.64 -17.52
CA LEU A 86 -0.66 0.97 -18.44
C LEU A 86 -1.04 1.86 -19.62
N THR A 87 -1.31 3.15 -19.38
CA THR A 87 -1.70 4.10 -20.44
C THR A 87 -0.62 4.20 -21.51
N THR A 88 0.62 4.46 -21.09
CA THR A 88 1.75 4.59 -22.02
C THR A 88 2.10 3.26 -22.71
N LEU A 89 1.93 2.14 -21.99
CA LEU A 89 2.20 0.80 -22.51
C LEU A 89 1.18 0.39 -23.58
N LYS A 90 -0.11 0.74 -23.41
CA LYS A 90 -1.15 0.51 -24.42
C LYS A 90 -0.83 1.24 -25.73
N GLU A 91 -0.39 2.50 -25.63
CA GLU A 91 -0.11 3.36 -26.80
C GLU A 91 1.20 3.04 -27.49
N ARG A 92 2.28 2.83 -26.72
CA ARG A 92 3.66 2.81 -27.25
C ARG A 92 4.38 1.48 -27.02
N GLY A 93 3.71 0.50 -26.41
CA GLY A 93 4.33 -0.74 -25.97
C GLY A 93 5.30 -0.52 -24.80
N GLN A 94 5.93 -1.61 -24.38
CA GLN A 94 6.90 -1.57 -23.29
C GLN A 94 8.18 -0.86 -23.72
N GLN A 95 8.49 0.26 -23.05
CA GLN A 95 9.68 1.08 -23.35
C GLN A 95 10.98 0.48 -22.79
N TYR A 96 10.90 -0.15 -21.60
CA TYR A 96 12.05 -0.72 -20.91
C TYR A 96 11.77 -2.18 -20.57
N PRO A 97 12.62 -3.13 -21.01
CA PRO A 97 12.49 -4.53 -20.63
C PRO A 97 12.55 -4.72 -19.11
N ALA A 98 11.79 -5.71 -18.63
CA ALA A 98 11.86 -6.18 -17.25
C ALA A 98 13.17 -6.93 -16.99
N VAL A 99 13.41 -7.35 -15.74
CA VAL A 99 14.56 -8.19 -15.38
C VAL A 99 14.06 -9.44 -14.69
N GLY A 100 14.54 -10.60 -15.11
CA GLY A 100 14.15 -11.89 -14.57
C GLY A 100 15.28 -12.91 -14.59
N ARG A 101 14.97 -14.09 -14.04
CA ARG A 101 15.82 -15.28 -14.14
C ARG A 101 15.00 -16.47 -14.62
N LYS A 102 15.65 -17.47 -15.22
CA LYS A 102 14.99 -18.78 -15.38
C LYS A 102 14.89 -19.49 -14.03
N ASN A 103 13.69 -19.95 -13.68
CA ASN A 103 13.49 -20.79 -12.50
C ASN A 103 13.78 -22.27 -12.83
N LYS A 104 13.70 -23.14 -11.80
CA LYS A 104 13.97 -24.58 -11.95
C LYS A 104 13.00 -25.29 -12.90
N ASP A 105 11.79 -24.75 -13.07
CA ASP A 105 10.74 -25.29 -13.93
C ASP A 105 10.82 -24.76 -15.37
N GLY A 106 11.85 -23.97 -15.69
CA GLY A 106 12.05 -23.36 -17.00
C GLY A 106 11.16 -22.13 -17.29
N LYS A 107 10.35 -21.69 -16.32
CA LYS A 107 9.59 -20.43 -16.41
C LYS A 107 10.49 -19.24 -16.11
N ILE A 108 10.10 -18.08 -16.62
CA ILE A 108 10.80 -16.82 -16.36
C ILE A 108 10.22 -16.20 -15.08
N GLU A 109 11.04 -16.16 -14.05
CA GLU A 109 10.72 -15.49 -12.79
C GLU A 109 11.09 -14.01 -12.87
N VAL A 110 10.10 -13.13 -12.71
CA VAL A 110 10.22 -11.68 -12.83
C VAL A 110 10.70 -11.11 -11.50
N LEU A 111 11.92 -10.58 -11.50
CA LEU A 111 12.58 -9.98 -10.34
C LEU A 111 12.26 -8.48 -10.25
N ASP A 112 12.37 -7.78 -11.38
CA ASP A 112 11.92 -6.39 -11.60
C ASP A 112 10.91 -6.36 -12.74
N GLY A 113 9.83 -5.61 -12.55
CA GLY A 113 8.84 -5.37 -13.58
C GLY A 113 7.51 -6.07 -13.33
N SER A 114 7.18 -6.46 -12.10
CA SER A 114 5.86 -7.05 -11.77
C SER A 114 4.68 -6.18 -12.22
N ARG A 115 4.75 -4.86 -12.00
CA ARG A 115 3.78 -3.88 -12.53
C ARG A 115 3.72 -3.86 -14.06
N ARG A 116 4.88 -3.95 -14.73
CA ARG A 116 4.99 -3.98 -16.20
C ARG A 116 4.43 -5.27 -16.77
N ARG A 117 4.76 -6.42 -16.19
CA ARG A 117 4.21 -7.74 -16.52
C ARG A 117 2.68 -7.71 -16.49
N MET A 118 2.09 -7.26 -15.37
CA MET A 118 0.64 -7.18 -15.27
C MET A 118 0.05 -6.19 -16.29
N SER A 119 0.73 -5.07 -16.53
CA SER A 119 0.28 -4.11 -17.55
C SER A 119 0.30 -4.68 -18.96
N CYS A 120 1.30 -5.50 -19.33
CA CYS A 120 1.32 -6.22 -20.61
C CYS A 120 0.16 -7.21 -20.73
N ILE A 121 -0.16 -7.93 -19.65
CA ILE A 121 -1.31 -8.85 -19.60
C ILE A 121 -2.62 -8.08 -19.81
N LEU A 122 -2.84 -6.98 -19.08
CA LEU A 122 -4.06 -6.16 -19.20
C LEU A 122 -4.18 -5.44 -20.55
N ALA A 123 -3.05 -5.11 -21.19
CA ALA A 123 -3.00 -4.41 -22.47
C ALA A 123 -2.98 -5.34 -23.68
N ASP A 124 -2.92 -6.66 -23.47
CA ASP A 124 -2.69 -7.68 -24.50
C ASP A 124 -1.49 -7.31 -25.40
N LYS A 125 -0.34 -7.08 -24.75
CA LYS A 125 0.92 -6.70 -25.41
C LYS A 125 2.04 -7.69 -25.08
N GLU A 126 3.00 -7.78 -25.99
CA GLU A 126 4.24 -8.52 -25.75
C GLU A 126 4.94 -8.02 -24.48
N PHE A 127 5.66 -8.92 -23.81
CA PHE A 127 6.46 -8.62 -22.64
C PHE A 127 7.94 -8.85 -22.95
N LEU A 128 8.71 -7.77 -22.84
CA LEU A 128 10.16 -7.73 -23.01
C LEU A 128 10.81 -7.92 -21.64
N ILE A 129 11.71 -8.88 -21.54
CA ILE A 129 12.40 -9.19 -20.28
C ILE A 129 13.84 -9.64 -20.55
N TYR A 130 14.77 -9.05 -19.82
CA TYR A 130 16.15 -9.51 -19.73
C TYR A 130 16.23 -10.69 -18.77
N VAL A 131 16.63 -11.85 -19.26
CA VAL A 131 16.67 -13.10 -18.52
C VAL A 131 18.11 -13.55 -18.35
N ALA A 132 18.52 -13.77 -17.12
CA ALA A 132 19.78 -14.41 -16.80
C ALA A 132 19.57 -15.85 -16.31
N GLU A 133 20.62 -16.64 -16.46
CA GLU A 133 20.73 -17.95 -15.81
C GLU A 133 21.55 -17.82 -14.52
N ASN A 134 21.38 -18.76 -13.59
CA ASN A 134 22.19 -18.88 -12.36
C ASN A 134 22.16 -17.70 -11.37
N ILE A 135 21.06 -16.93 -11.32
CA ILE A 135 20.83 -15.96 -10.24
C ILE A 135 20.34 -16.69 -8.98
N ASN A 136 21.11 -16.64 -7.89
CA ASN A 136 20.72 -17.22 -6.61
C ASN A 136 19.56 -16.44 -5.92
N GLY A 137 18.99 -17.00 -4.85
CA GLY A 137 17.86 -16.38 -4.13
C GLY A 137 18.17 -14.99 -3.56
N GLU A 138 19.35 -14.81 -2.98
CA GLU A 138 19.76 -13.54 -2.36
C GLU A 138 19.89 -12.41 -3.39
N HIS A 139 20.51 -12.70 -4.53
CA HIS A 139 20.64 -11.78 -5.67
C HIS A 139 19.27 -11.45 -6.29
N ALA A 140 18.39 -12.44 -6.40
CA ALA A 140 17.01 -12.25 -6.85
C ALA A 140 16.24 -11.31 -5.92
N LYS A 141 16.35 -11.53 -4.60
CA LYS A 141 15.76 -10.68 -3.57
C LYS A 141 16.29 -9.26 -3.62
N PHE A 142 17.61 -9.09 -3.73
CA PHE A 142 18.24 -7.78 -3.88
C PHE A 142 17.69 -7.01 -5.09
N LEU A 143 17.64 -7.64 -6.28
CA LEU A 143 17.11 -7.01 -7.50
C LEU A 143 15.63 -6.62 -7.32
N SER A 144 14.84 -7.47 -6.67
CA SER A 144 13.43 -7.20 -6.41
C SER A 144 13.20 -6.04 -5.44
N ASP A 145 13.97 -5.97 -4.36
CA ASP A 145 13.89 -4.90 -3.36
C ASP A 145 14.32 -3.55 -3.95
N VAL A 146 15.39 -3.55 -4.73
CA VAL A 146 15.87 -2.38 -5.47
C VAL A 146 14.77 -1.86 -6.42
N ALA A 147 14.10 -2.75 -7.15
CA ALA A 147 12.98 -2.37 -8.03
C ALA A 147 11.79 -1.80 -7.25
N ASN A 148 11.46 -2.36 -6.08
CA ASN A 148 10.37 -1.88 -5.24
C ASN A 148 10.64 -0.51 -4.61
N ALA A 149 11.89 -0.09 -4.48
CA ALA A 149 12.24 1.26 -4.03
C ALA A 149 11.84 2.36 -5.05
N HIS A 150 11.69 2.02 -6.34
CA HIS A 150 11.37 3.00 -7.39
C HIS A 150 9.91 3.49 -7.33
N LYS A 151 8.97 2.55 -7.23
CA LYS A 151 7.56 2.85 -6.99
C LYS A 151 7.20 2.34 -5.60
N PRO A 152 6.91 3.23 -4.63
CA PRO A 152 6.68 2.82 -3.26
C PRO A 152 5.58 1.78 -3.12
N LEU A 153 5.80 0.84 -2.21
CA LEU A 153 4.78 -0.08 -1.72
C LEU A 153 3.67 0.67 -0.97
N SER A 154 2.46 0.13 -1.05
CA SER A 154 1.29 0.53 -0.27
C SER A 154 1.50 0.33 1.24
N LEU A 155 0.63 0.90 2.07
CA LEU A 155 0.69 0.69 3.52
C LEU A 155 0.51 -0.79 3.89
N TYR A 156 -0.31 -1.53 3.15
CA TYR A 156 -0.51 -2.97 3.36
C TYR A 156 0.78 -3.75 3.14
N GLU A 157 1.40 -3.58 1.99
CA GLU A 157 2.64 -4.29 1.61
C GLU A 157 3.79 -3.95 2.57
N LYS A 158 3.95 -2.66 2.94
CA LYS A 158 4.89 -2.26 3.99
C LYS A 158 4.57 -2.88 5.34
N GLY A 159 3.28 -2.96 5.67
CA GLY A 159 2.83 -3.59 6.90
C GLY A 159 3.16 -5.08 6.95
N LYS A 160 3.01 -5.79 5.84
CA LYS A 160 3.39 -7.20 5.71
C LYS A 160 4.90 -7.39 5.89
N GLU A 161 5.71 -6.52 5.29
CA GLU A 161 7.16 -6.53 5.49
C GLU A 161 7.54 -6.27 6.95
N MET A 162 6.94 -5.26 7.58
CA MET A 162 7.15 -4.94 9.00
C MET A 162 6.69 -6.08 9.93
N GLN A 163 5.55 -6.70 9.65
CA GLN A 163 5.04 -7.84 10.42
C GLN A 163 6.01 -9.02 10.32
N ALA A 164 6.53 -9.32 9.13
CA ALA A 164 7.53 -10.38 8.96
C ALA A 164 8.81 -10.13 9.76
N LYS A 165 9.22 -8.86 9.96
CA LYS A 165 10.37 -8.52 10.81
C LYS A 165 10.10 -8.76 12.31
N LEU A 166 8.88 -8.52 12.76
CA LEU A 166 8.45 -8.88 14.12
C LEU A 166 8.41 -10.40 14.30
N ASP A 167 7.80 -11.12 13.34
CA ASP A 167 7.64 -12.57 13.40
C ASP A 167 8.99 -13.31 13.39
N LYS A 168 10.00 -12.76 12.68
CA LYS A 168 11.38 -13.27 12.66
C LYS A 168 12.21 -12.87 13.87
N GLY A 169 11.69 -12.01 14.76
CA GLY A 169 12.44 -11.47 15.89
C GLY A 169 13.56 -10.49 15.51
N GLU A 170 13.55 -9.96 14.27
CA GLU A 170 14.51 -8.95 13.82
C GLU A 170 14.20 -7.57 14.42
N ALA A 171 12.95 -7.35 14.84
CA ALA A 171 12.51 -6.17 15.59
C ALA A 171 11.66 -6.61 16.80
N GLU A 172 11.91 -5.99 17.95
CA GLU A 172 11.21 -6.32 19.21
C GLU A 172 9.84 -5.63 19.33
N ASP A 173 9.72 -4.42 18.79
CA ASP A 173 8.51 -3.60 18.91
C ASP A 173 8.35 -2.61 17.73
N GLN A 174 7.27 -1.82 17.75
CA GLN A 174 7.00 -0.81 16.71
C GLN A 174 8.05 0.31 16.68
N LYS A 175 8.76 0.56 17.79
CA LYS A 175 9.81 1.58 17.87
C LYS A 175 11.10 1.10 17.20
N ALA A 176 11.44 -0.18 17.39
CA ALA A 176 12.52 -0.86 16.68
C ALA A 176 12.25 -0.87 15.17
N LEU A 177 11.02 -1.19 14.76
CA LEU A 177 10.59 -1.09 13.35
C LEU A 177 10.74 0.34 12.81
N ALA A 178 10.28 1.35 13.55
CA ALA A 178 10.38 2.75 13.13
C ALA A 178 11.84 3.17 12.88
N LYS A 179 12.76 2.73 13.75
CA LYS A 179 14.21 2.93 13.57
C LYS A 179 14.77 2.16 12.38
N MET A 180 14.42 0.88 12.25
CA MET A 180 14.89 -0.01 11.17
C MET A 180 14.46 0.49 9.78
N PHE A 181 13.19 0.87 9.63
CA PHE A 181 12.61 1.36 8.37
C PHE A 181 12.76 2.87 8.19
N GLN A 182 13.43 3.56 9.12
CA GLN A 182 13.67 5.02 9.10
C GLN A 182 12.38 5.84 8.87
N CYS A 183 11.32 5.49 9.61
CA CYS A 183 10.01 6.12 9.49
C CYS A 183 9.40 6.42 10.87
N SER A 184 8.28 7.15 10.91
CA SER A 184 7.60 7.46 12.17
C SER A 184 6.88 6.22 12.75
N GLU A 185 6.80 6.09 14.07
CA GLU A 185 5.99 5.06 14.73
C GLU A 185 4.50 5.11 14.31
N ALA A 186 3.97 6.31 14.03
CA ALA A 186 2.61 6.45 13.50
C ALA A 186 2.43 5.77 12.13
N LEU A 187 3.46 5.80 11.29
CA LEU A 187 3.47 5.11 9.99
C LEU A 187 3.54 3.59 10.21
N VAL A 188 4.41 3.12 11.11
CA VAL A 188 4.49 1.70 11.49
C VAL A 188 3.13 1.19 11.98
N SER A 189 2.51 1.89 12.93
CA SER A 189 1.18 1.54 13.44
C SER A 189 0.11 1.52 12.33
N GLY A 190 0.17 2.47 11.39
CA GLY A 190 -0.73 2.52 10.24
C GLY A 190 -0.51 1.35 9.27
N ALA A 191 0.74 1.00 9.00
CA ALA A 191 1.10 -0.10 8.10
C ALA A 191 0.72 -1.46 8.70
N LEU A 192 1.04 -1.72 9.97
CA LEU A 192 0.63 -2.95 10.65
C LEU A 192 -0.90 -3.13 10.68
N LYS A 193 -1.64 -2.04 10.90
CA LYS A 193 -3.11 -2.03 10.78
C LYS A 193 -3.61 -2.28 9.36
N ALA A 194 -2.88 -1.82 8.34
CA ALA A 194 -3.23 -2.16 6.97
C ALA A 194 -3.04 -3.67 6.75
N ALA A 195 -1.90 -4.23 7.15
CA ALA A 195 -1.57 -5.64 6.97
C ALA A 195 -2.45 -6.62 7.74
N SER A 196 -3.13 -6.18 8.81
CA SER A 196 -4.11 -6.99 9.53
C SER A 196 -5.52 -6.95 8.95
N LEU A 197 -5.78 -6.09 7.96
CA LEU A 197 -7.07 -6.09 7.26
C LEU A 197 -7.12 -7.22 6.22
N PRO A 198 -8.29 -7.86 6.02
CA PRO A 198 -8.48 -8.84 4.96
C PRO A 198 -8.23 -8.22 3.58
N LEU A 199 -7.72 -9.04 2.66
CA LEU A 199 -7.34 -8.63 1.31
C LEU A 199 -8.57 -8.14 0.54
N GLU A 200 -9.68 -8.85 0.66
CA GLU A 200 -10.96 -8.60 -0.01
C GLU A 200 -11.51 -7.22 0.35
N LEU A 201 -11.33 -6.80 1.61
CA LEU A 201 -11.73 -5.48 2.08
C LEU A 201 -10.89 -4.36 1.44
N LEU A 202 -9.60 -4.61 1.21
CA LEU A 202 -8.72 -3.65 0.54
C LEU A 202 -8.93 -3.64 -0.97
N GLN A 203 -9.22 -4.80 -1.58
CA GLN A 203 -9.54 -4.94 -3.01
C GLN A 203 -10.88 -4.30 -3.39
N ALA A 204 -11.75 -4.03 -2.41
CA ALA A 204 -12.93 -3.19 -2.61
C ALA A 204 -12.59 -1.80 -3.18
N TYR A 205 -11.37 -1.30 -2.95
CA TYR A 205 -10.89 -0.02 -3.46
C TYR A 205 -10.21 -0.14 -4.83
N PRO A 206 -10.31 0.89 -5.69
CA PRO A 206 -9.69 0.84 -7.02
C PRO A 206 -8.16 0.84 -6.96
N ASN A 207 -7.57 1.49 -5.96
CA ASN A 207 -6.12 1.56 -5.78
C ASN A 207 -5.76 1.65 -4.29
N VAL A 208 -5.23 0.55 -3.74
CA VAL A 208 -4.82 0.44 -2.33
C VAL A 208 -3.71 1.43 -1.96
N SER A 209 -2.87 1.83 -2.93
CA SER A 209 -1.79 2.80 -2.68
C SER A 209 -2.30 4.20 -2.34
N ASP A 210 -3.54 4.52 -2.71
CA ASP A 210 -4.16 5.83 -2.44
C ASP A 210 -4.82 5.87 -1.05
N LEU A 211 -4.89 4.73 -0.35
CA LEU A 211 -5.45 4.65 0.99
C LEU A 211 -4.45 5.22 2.01
N GLY A 212 -4.68 6.47 2.38
CA GLY A 212 -3.93 7.13 3.43
C GLY A 212 -4.14 6.49 4.81
N ARG A 213 -3.17 6.72 5.70
CA ARG A 213 -3.22 6.25 7.10
C ARG A 213 -4.55 6.57 7.83
N PRO A 214 -5.17 7.76 7.68
CA PRO A 214 -6.46 8.03 8.33
C PRO A 214 -7.56 7.05 7.90
N THR A 215 -7.65 6.73 6.61
CA THR A 215 -8.62 5.79 6.06
C THR A 215 -8.37 4.38 6.59
N ILE A 216 -7.12 3.91 6.52
CA ILE A 216 -6.74 2.59 7.06
C ILE A 216 -7.07 2.46 8.54
N VAL A 217 -6.70 3.45 9.36
CA VAL A 217 -6.97 3.40 10.81
C VAL A 217 -8.46 3.40 11.10
N LYS A 218 -9.26 4.17 10.35
CA LYS A 218 -10.71 4.18 10.50
C LYS A 218 -11.32 2.83 10.10
N LEU A 219 -10.93 2.31 8.94
CA LEU A 219 -11.40 1.03 8.41
C LEU A 219 -11.03 -0.13 9.35
N HIS A 220 -9.79 -0.21 9.81
CA HIS A 220 -9.34 -1.20 10.80
C HIS A 220 -10.16 -1.15 12.09
N LYS A 221 -10.44 0.06 12.61
CA LYS A 221 -11.25 0.22 13.81
C LYS A 221 -12.70 -0.23 13.59
N GLN A 222 -13.29 0.14 12.46
CA GLN A 222 -14.67 -0.20 12.13
C GLN A 222 -14.84 -1.70 11.88
N PHE A 223 -13.95 -2.29 11.09
CA PHE A 223 -13.92 -3.73 10.81
C PHE A 223 -13.70 -4.55 12.08
N GLY A 224 -12.72 -4.16 12.92
CA GLY A 224 -12.43 -4.84 14.18
C GLY A 224 -13.50 -4.68 15.27
N ALA A 225 -14.50 -3.80 15.08
CA ALA A 225 -15.64 -3.68 15.97
C ALA A 225 -16.80 -4.64 15.63
N LEU A 226 -16.75 -5.25 14.44
CA LEU A 226 -17.71 -6.27 14.01
C LEU A 226 -17.36 -7.63 14.64
N ASN A 227 -18.38 -8.45 14.89
CA ASN A 227 -18.19 -9.86 15.23
C ASN A 227 -17.83 -10.69 13.98
N GLU A 228 -17.43 -11.94 14.16
CA GLU A 228 -16.97 -12.80 13.06
C GLU A 228 -18.02 -12.98 11.95
N GLU A 229 -19.30 -13.17 12.30
CA GLU A 229 -20.39 -13.32 11.33
C GLU A 229 -20.60 -12.05 10.49
N GLN A 230 -20.58 -10.88 11.16
CA GLN A 230 -20.67 -9.58 10.50
C GLN A 230 -19.45 -9.30 9.61
N GLN A 231 -18.24 -9.67 10.06
CA GLN A 231 -17.03 -9.56 9.25
C GLN A 231 -17.15 -10.40 7.97
N GLN A 232 -17.55 -11.66 8.09
CA GLN A 232 -17.74 -12.53 6.92
C GLN A 232 -18.83 -12.03 5.98
N SER A 233 -19.94 -11.50 6.52
CA SER A 233 -20.99 -10.87 5.73
C SER A 233 -20.45 -9.67 4.94
N LEU A 234 -19.64 -8.81 5.56
CA LEU A 234 -19.03 -7.67 4.90
C LEU A 234 -18.06 -8.11 3.79
N LEU A 235 -17.17 -9.08 4.07
CA LEU A 235 -16.22 -9.59 3.08
C LEU A 235 -16.94 -10.23 1.88
N THR A 236 -18.02 -10.97 2.13
CA THR A 236 -18.87 -11.52 1.06
C THR A 236 -19.49 -10.41 0.20
N LYS A 237 -19.90 -9.28 0.80
CA LYS A 237 -20.38 -8.12 0.04
C LYS A 237 -19.26 -7.48 -0.82
N CYS A 238 -18.03 -7.44 -0.30
CA CYS A 238 -16.86 -6.93 -1.02
C CYS A 238 -16.50 -7.77 -2.25
N ASP A 239 -16.59 -9.10 -2.15
CA ASP A 239 -16.19 -10.08 -3.18
C ASP A 239 -17.38 -10.72 -3.94
N ALA A 240 -18.54 -10.05 -3.98
CA ALA A 240 -19.70 -10.58 -4.70
C ALA A 240 -19.42 -10.76 -6.21
N THR A 241 -20.20 -11.65 -6.85
CA THR A 241 -20.04 -12.12 -8.24
C THR A 241 -19.93 -11.04 -9.31
N ASP A 242 -20.43 -9.84 -9.02
CA ASP A 242 -20.46 -8.71 -9.95
C ASP A 242 -19.15 -7.88 -9.94
N GLY A 243 -18.07 -8.44 -9.40
CA GLY A 243 -16.76 -7.80 -9.29
C GLY A 243 -16.58 -6.99 -8.00
N PHE A 244 -15.44 -6.31 -7.85
CA PHE A 244 -15.13 -5.53 -6.64
C PHE A 244 -16.04 -4.31 -6.48
N VAL A 245 -16.16 -3.80 -5.24
CA VAL A 245 -17.05 -2.67 -4.91
C VAL A 245 -16.85 -1.45 -5.82
N TRP A 246 -15.60 -1.08 -6.11
CA TRP A 246 -15.29 0.04 -7.01
C TRP A 246 -15.77 -0.17 -8.45
N GLN A 247 -15.91 -1.41 -8.92
CA GLN A 247 -16.40 -1.72 -10.26
C GLN A 247 -17.92 -1.53 -10.38
N ARG A 248 -18.63 -1.55 -9.24
CA ARG A 248 -20.09 -1.37 -9.15
C ARG A 248 -20.50 0.09 -9.00
N SER A 249 -19.53 1.01 -8.89
CA SER A 249 -19.76 2.43 -8.70
C SER A 249 -19.76 3.17 -10.04
N ASP A 250 -20.75 4.05 -10.24
CA ASP A 250 -20.82 4.95 -11.40
C ASP A 250 -19.85 6.15 -11.31
N ALA A 251 -19.14 6.32 -10.18
CA ALA A 251 -18.23 7.43 -9.98
C ALA A 251 -17.04 7.38 -10.95
N GLN A 252 -16.73 8.51 -11.58
CA GLN A 252 -15.59 8.62 -12.49
C GLN A 252 -14.34 9.17 -11.80
N GLY A 253 -13.23 8.46 -11.99
CA GLY A 253 -11.90 8.85 -11.49
C GLY A 253 -11.58 8.27 -10.12
N VAL A 254 -10.31 7.90 -9.92
CA VAL A 254 -9.84 7.13 -8.76
C VAL A 254 -10.18 7.81 -7.43
N THR A 255 -10.04 9.13 -7.32
CA THR A 255 -10.38 9.86 -6.09
C THR A 255 -11.87 9.76 -5.73
N ARG A 256 -12.77 9.85 -6.72
CA ARG A 256 -14.21 9.76 -6.49
C ARG A 256 -14.62 8.33 -6.17
N LEU A 257 -14.06 7.36 -6.90
CA LEU A 257 -14.24 5.92 -6.62
C LEU A 257 -13.80 5.57 -5.20
N THR A 258 -12.61 5.99 -4.77
CA THR A 258 -12.12 5.73 -3.41
C THR A 258 -13.03 6.34 -2.34
N LYS A 259 -13.59 7.52 -2.60
CA LYS A 259 -14.56 8.14 -1.69
C LYS A 259 -15.87 7.35 -1.64
N ASP A 260 -16.41 6.99 -2.80
CA ASP A 260 -17.67 6.24 -2.92
C ASP A 260 -17.60 4.86 -2.26
N VAL A 261 -16.49 4.12 -2.49
CA VAL A 261 -16.22 2.85 -1.81
C VAL A 261 -16.13 3.05 -0.30
N THR A 262 -15.46 4.11 0.17
CA THR A 262 -15.38 4.40 1.61
C THR A 262 -16.77 4.61 2.21
N GLU A 263 -17.61 5.42 1.57
CA GLU A 263 -18.98 5.67 2.03
C GLU A 263 -19.85 4.40 2.00
N THR A 264 -19.70 3.59 0.95
CA THR A 264 -20.39 2.30 0.80
C THR A 264 -20.02 1.33 1.92
N LEU A 265 -18.72 1.14 2.19
CA LEU A 265 -18.26 0.28 3.28
C LEU A 265 -18.74 0.79 4.64
N GLU A 266 -18.71 2.10 4.87
CA GLU A 266 -19.21 2.71 6.11
C GLU A 266 -20.71 2.48 6.31
N ASN A 267 -21.50 2.54 5.23
CA ASN A 267 -22.93 2.25 5.27
C ASN A 267 -23.18 0.77 5.60
N TRP A 268 -22.50 -0.16 4.92
CA TRP A 268 -22.64 -1.60 5.21
C TRP A 268 -22.23 -1.96 6.63
N ILE A 269 -21.15 -1.37 7.14
CA ILE A 269 -20.71 -1.57 8.52
C ILE A 269 -21.78 -1.03 9.49
N SER A 270 -22.38 0.12 9.19
CA SER A 270 -23.43 0.72 10.02
C SER A 270 -24.74 -0.09 10.01
N GLU A 271 -25.05 -0.74 8.89
CA GLU A 271 -26.18 -1.68 8.79
C GLU A 271 -25.95 -2.96 9.60
N LEU A 272 -24.74 -3.51 9.52
CA LEU A 272 -24.36 -4.75 10.21
C LEU A 272 -24.25 -4.54 11.72
N ALA A 273 -23.66 -3.42 12.14
CA ALA A 273 -23.48 -3.04 13.53
C ALA A 273 -23.98 -1.60 13.75
N PRO A 274 -25.30 -1.39 13.86
CA PRO A 274 -25.85 -0.09 14.15
C PRO A 274 -25.24 0.41 15.45
N ALA A 275 -24.64 1.61 15.40
CA ALA A 275 -24.05 2.21 16.58
C ALA A 275 -25.06 2.16 17.72
N PRO A 276 -24.69 1.71 18.93
CA PRO A 276 -25.61 1.74 20.05
C PRO A 276 -26.12 3.16 20.16
N ALA A 277 -27.46 3.33 20.14
CA ALA A 277 -28.10 4.63 20.16
C ALA A 277 -27.34 5.51 21.15
N LYS A 278 -26.70 6.58 20.66
CA LYS A 278 -25.95 7.50 21.53
C LYS A 278 -26.94 7.87 22.63
N LYS A 279 -26.74 7.33 23.83
CA LYS A 279 -27.45 7.78 25.03
C LYS A 279 -26.94 9.19 25.24
N THR A 280 -27.55 10.14 24.55
CA THR A 280 -27.35 11.56 24.77
C THR A 280 -27.76 11.77 26.21
N THR A 281 -26.79 12.00 27.08
CA THR A 281 -27.08 12.42 28.43
C THR A 281 -27.94 13.67 28.32
N PRO A 282 -29.17 13.67 28.89
CA PRO A 282 -30.09 14.77 28.72
C PRO A 282 -29.40 16.04 29.21
N LYS A 283 -29.29 17.01 28.32
CA LYS A 283 -28.73 18.31 28.62
C LYS A 283 -29.85 19.15 29.21
N VAL A 284 -29.72 19.49 30.48
CA VAL A 284 -30.70 20.31 31.19
C VAL A 284 -30.25 21.76 31.08
N GLU A 285 -31.14 22.62 30.58
CA GLU A 285 -30.90 24.05 30.48
C GLU A 285 -31.26 24.71 31.81
N LEU A 286 -30.28 25.35 32.46
CA LEU A 286 -30.48 26.07 33.73
C LEU A 286 -30.90 27.51 33.46
N VAL A 287 -30.22 28.14 32.50
CA VAL A 287 -30.50 29.51 32.05
C VAL A 287 -30.43 29.50 30.53
N LYS A 288 -31.55 29.86 29.90
CA LYS A 288 -31.69 29.80 28.44
C LYS A 288 -30.52 30.47 27.73
N GLY A 289 -29.78 29.70 26.93
CA GLY A 289 -28.62 30.16 26.16
C GLY A 289 -27.37 30.56 26.97
N ARG A 290 -27.40 30.49 28.31
CA ARG A 290 -26.28 30.92 29.18
C ARG A 290 -25.72 29.82 30.06
N ALA A 291 -26.55 28.91 30.57
CA ALA A 291 -26.10 27.86 31.48
C ALA A 291 -26.83 26.55 31.21
N SER A 292 -26.08 25.45 31.16
CA SER A 292 -26.63 24.12 30.96
C SER A 292 -25.72 23.07 31.61
N TYR A 293 -26.28 21.96 32.04
CA TYR A 293 -25.50 20.84 32.55
C TYR A 293 -25.91 19.52 31.92
N SER A 294 -25.02 18.54 31.98
CA SER A 294 -25.31 17.15 31.68
C SER A 294 -24.68 16.25 32.74
N ARG A 295 -25.36 15.17 33.10
CA ARG A 295 -24.91 14.25 34.15
C ARG A 295 -24.85 12.82 33.64
N LYS A 296 -23.70 12.16 33.83
CA LYS A 296 -23.48 10.74 33.53
C LYS A 296 -22.97 10.02 34.78
N GLY A 297 -23.88 9.43 35.56
CA GLY A 297 -23.54 8.86 36.87
C GLY A 297 -23.10 9.93 37.86
N ALA A 298 -21.90 9.78 38.44
CA ALA A 298 -21.30 10.77 39.33
C ALA A 298 -20.67 11.97 38.58
N ASN A 299 -20.47 11.86 37.26
CA ASN A 299 -19.82 12.91 36.48
C ASN A 299 -20.83 14.01 36.10
N LEU A 300 -20.52 15.25 36.48
CA LEU A 300 -21.25 16.46 36.12
C LEU A 300 -20.42 17.29 35.14
N ALA A 301 -20.99 17.62 33.99
CA ALA A 301 -20.42 18.60 33.07
C ALA A 301 -21.32 19.84 33.04
N LEU A 302 -20.79 20.98 33.50
CA LEU A 302 -21.46 22.28 33.50
C LEU A 302 -20.88 23.16 32.39
N ASN A 303 -21.74 23.76 31.56
CA ASN A 303 -21.37 24.68 30.50
C ASN A 303 -22.01 26.04 30.77
N LEU A 304 -21.17 27.06 30.97
CA LEU A 304 -21.55 28.44 31.23
C LEU A 304 -21.02 29.34 30.11
N LYS A 305 -21.82 30.31 29.68
CA LYS A 305 -21.46 31.30 28.65
C LYS A 305 -21.67 32.71 29.18
N LYS A 306 -20.76 33.62 28.79
CA LYS A 306 -20.78 35.04 29.19
C LYS A 306 -20.75 35.20 30.72
N VAL A 307 -19.71 34.65 31.35
CA VAL A 307 -19.43 34.79 32.79
C VAL A 307 -18.29 35.80 32.92
N ASP A 308 -18.43 36.78 33.81
CA ASP A 308 -17.37 37.74 34.13
C ASP A 308 -16.35 37.14 35.12
N ASP A 309 -15.20 37.79 35.27
CA ASP A 309 -14.06 37.26 36.03
C ASP A 309 -14.39 37.09 37.53
N ALA A 310 -15.13 38.04 38.11
CA ALA A 310 -15.54 37.94 39.52
C ALA A 310 -16.45 36.74 39.76
N THR A 311 -17.48 36.55 38.91
CA THR A 311 -18.40 35.41 39.01
C THR A 311 -17.67 34.08 38.74
N MET A 312 -16.69 34.07 37.81
CA MET A 312 -15.88 32.89 37.54
C MET A 312 -15.09 32.47 38.78
N GLU A 313 -14.41 33.41 39.45
CA GLU A 313 -13.63 33.13 40.65
C GLU A 313 -14.50 32.58 41.79
N GLU A 314 -15.69 33.16 42.01
CA GLU A 314 -16.65 32.65 43.00
C GLU A 314 -17.08 31.20 42.72
N ILE A 315 -17.37 30.87 41.45
CA ILE A 315 -17.76 29.52 41.03
C ILE A 315 -16.60 28.53 41.25
N LEU A 316 -15.38 28.90 40.86
CA LEU A 316 -14.20 28.05 41.02
C LEU A 316 -13.88 27.81 42.50
N ALA A 317 -13.92 28.86 43.33
CA ALA A 317 -13.70 28.75 44.77
C ALA A 317 -14.76 27.85 45.43
N PHE A 318 -16.01 27.99 45.04
CA PHE A 318 -17.09 27.12 45.52
C PHE A 318 -16.84 25.65 45.15
N VAL A 319 -16.54 25.37 43.88
CA VAL A 319 -16.27 23.99 43.41
C VAL A 319 -15.06 23.39 44.14
N GLN A 320 -13.99 24.16 44.29
CA GLN A 320 -12.78 23.73 45.02
C GLN A 320 -13.07 23.43 46.50
N SER A 321 -13.96 24.19 47.15
CA SER A 321 -14.36 23.94 48.55
C SER A 321 -15.18 22.67 48.75
N LYS A 322 -15.78 22.12 47.69
CA LYS A 322 -16.72 20.98 47.76
C LYS A 322 -16.17 19.69 47.16
N LEU A 323 -15.16 19.78 46.29
CA LEU A 323 -14.54 18.64 45.62
C LEU A 323 -13.13 18.31 46.14
N ASN A 324 -12.67 19.03 47.16
CA ASN A 324 -11.49 18.68 47.96
C ASN A 324 -11.87 17.87 49.20
#